data_AF-A0A0V0U6X2-F1
#
_entry.id   AF-A0A0V0U6X2-F1
#
_cell.length_a   1.000
_cell.length_b   1.000
_cell.length_c   1.000
_cell.angle_alpha   90.00
_cell.angle_beta   90.00
_cell.angle_gamma   90.00
#
_symmetry.space_group_name_H-M   'P 1'
#
loop_
_entity.id
_entity.type
_entity.pdbx_description
1 polymer ?
#
loop_
_entity_poly.entity_id
_entity_poly.type
_entity_poly.pdbx_seq_one_letter_code
_entity_poly.pdbx_strand_id
1 'polypeptide(L)'
;MPKTNQTVTIEDDNWKAIIMCSICWKSPQEEENSSLPMYSTKCGHVLCVDCKIIYFPNKHSKKPCPMCRTTVKKSSLTRLHLNIC
;
A
#
# COMPACT_ATOMS: atom_id res chain seq x y z
N MET A 1 -25.20 -4.26 46.97
CA MET A 1 -24.49 -3.70 45.79
C MET A 1 -25.05 -4.40 44.56
N PRO A 2 -25.68 -3.70 43.59
CA PRO A 2 -26.17 -4.36 42.39
C PRO A 2 -25.00 -4.65 41.45
N LYS A 3 -24.94 -5.87 40.91
CA LYS A 3 -24.01 -6.26 39.86
C LYS A 3 -24.63 -5.86 38.52
N THR A 4 -24.13 -4.78 37.93
CA THR A 4 -24.54 -4.37 36.59
C THR A 4 -23.93 -5.34 35.59
N ASN A 5 -24.75 -6.22 35.02
CA ASN A 5 -24.36 -7.04 33.88
C ASN A 5 -24.22 -6.10 32.67
N GLN A 6 -22.97 -5.80 32.31
CA GLN A 6 -22.67 -5.07 31.07
C GLN A 6 -22.72 -6.08 29.92
N THR A 7 -23.76 -5.99 29.10
CA THR A 7 -23.82 -6.66 27.81
C THR A 7 -22.91 -5.89 26.86
N VAL A 8 -21.76 -6.47 26.51
CA VAL A 8 -20.86 -5.92 25.51
C VAL A 8 -21.40 -6.34 24.13
N THR A 9 -21.97 -5.40 23.40
CA THR A 9 -22.21 -5.56 21.96
C THR A 9 -20.88 -5.42 21.26
N ILE A 10 -20.35 -6.52 20.72
CA ILE A 10 -19.21 -6.49 19.81
C ILE A 10 -19.76 -5.92 18.50
N GLU A 11 -19.48 -4.65 18.23
CA GLU A 11 -19.74 -4.04 16.94
C GLU A 11 -18.84 -4.74 15.91
N ASP A 12 -19.39 -5.15 14.77
CA ASP A 12 -18.63 -5.82 13.71
C ASP A 12 -17.40 -4.99 13.33
N ASP A 13 -16.20 -5.52 13.59
CA ASP A 13 -14.92 -4.93 13.21
C ASP A 13 -14.79 -4.93 11.68
N ASN A 14 -15.43 -3.97 11.00
CA ASN A 14 -15.31 -3.73 9.56
C ASN A 14 -13.96 -3.05 9.25
N TRP A 15 -12.86 -3.71 9.62
CA TRP A 15 -11.52 -3.22 9.33
C TRP A 15 -11.21 -3.46 7.85
N LYS A 16 -10.98 -2.37 7.11
CA LYS A 16 -10.52 -2.44 5.72
C LYS A 16 -9.02 -2.16 5.66
N ALA A 17 -8.24 -3.10 5.13
CA ALA A 17 -6.83 -2.85 4.83
C ALA A 17 -6.68 -1.84 3.69
N ILE A 18 -6.01 -0.72 3.96
CA ILE A 18 -5.72 0.31 2.97
C ILE A 18 -4.33 0.07 2.38
N ILE A 19 -4.24 0.08 1.05
CA ILE A 19 -2.95 0.01 0.34
C ILE A 19 -2.47 1.43 0.12
N MET A 20 -1.21 1.69 0.47
CA MET A 20 -0.66 3.03 0.48
C MET A 20 0.74 3.06 -0.13
N CYS A 21 1.06 4.13 -0.84
CA CYS A 21 2.40 4.36 -1.35
C CYS A 21 3.37 4.62 -0.20
N SER A 22 4.46 3.86 -0.11
CA SER A 22 5.45 4.00 0.97
C SER A 22 6.29 5.30 0.92
N ILE A 23 6.10 6.13 -0.12
CA ILE A 23 6.83 7.41 -0.29
C ILE A 23 5.89 8.59 -0.06
N CYS A 24 4.78 8.67 -0.82
CA CYS A 24 3.89 9.83 -0.80
C CYS A 24 2.61 9.63 0.00
N TRP A 25 2.41 8.44 0.59
CA TRP A 25 1.28 8.12 1.46
C TRP A 25 -0.10 8.21 0.79
N LYS A 26 -0.16 8.34 -0.54
CA LYS A 26 -1.42 8.27 -1.29
C LYS A 26 -1.93 6.83 -1.40
N SER A 27 -3.24 6.68 -1.31
CA SER A 27 -3.94 5.41 -1.51
C SER A 27 -4.92 5.50 -2.70
N PRO A 28 -5.03 4.46 -3.55
CA PRO A 28 -6.11 4.38 -4.53
C PRO A 28 -7.50 4.16 -3.88
N GLN A 29 -7.58 3.92 -2.56
CA GLN A 29 -8.86 3.74 -1.85
C GLN A 29 -9.43 5.03 -1.25
N GLU A 30 -8.68 6.13 -1.24
CA GLU A 30 -9.10 7.40 -0.62
C GLU A 30 -9.99 8.27 -1.53
N GLU A 31 -9.92 8.06 -2.85
CA GLU A 31 -10.70 8.82 -3.83
C GLU A 31 -11.63 7.87 -4.61
N GLU A 32 -12.93 8.20 -4.63
CA GLU A 32 -13.94 7.47 -5.41
C GLU A 32 -13.55 7.52 -6.90
N ASN A 33 -13.37 6.35 -7.53
CA ASN A 33 -12.85 6.18 -8.89
C ASN A 33 -11.34 6.42 -9.10
N SER A 34 -10.53 6.40 -8.05
CA SER A 34 -9.07 6.44 -8.21
C SER A 34 -8.57 5.21 -8.96
N SER A 35 -7.86 5.45 -10.06
CA SER A 35 -7.19 4.41 -10.84
C SER A 35 -5.68 4.34 -10.56
N LEU A 36 -5.22 4.97 -9.47
CA LEU A 36 -3.80 5.15 -9.16
C LEU A 36 -3.06 3.80 -9.17
N PRO A 37 -2.22 3.52 -10.19
CA PRO A 37 -1.60 2.22 -10.31
C PRO A 37 -0.54 2.01 -9.22
N MET A 38 -0.68 0.90 -8.50
CA MET A 38 0.23 0.51 -7.43
C MET A 38 1.18 -0.60 -7.91
N TYR A 39 2.40 -0.58 -7.40
CA TYR A 39 3.44 -1.56 -7.72
C TYR A 39 4.10 -2.06 -6.45
N SER A 40 4.33 -3.37 -6.36
CA SER A 40 5.12 -3.95 -5.28
C SER A 40 6.53 -4.27 -5.73
N THR A 41 7.50 -4.03 -4.85
CA THR A 41 8.87 -4.53 -5.00
C THR A 41 8.94 -6.01 -4.64
N LYS A 42 10.00 -6.71 -5.05
CA LYS A 42 10.24 -8.10 -4.59
C LYS A 42 10.41 -8.23 -3.08
N CYS A 43 10.75 -7.15 -2.38
CA CYS A 43 10.81 -7.12 -0.92
C CYS A 43 9.47 -6.69 -0.27
N GLY A 44 8.36 -6.68 -1.02
CA GLY A 44 7.00 -6.52 -0.49
C GLY A 44 6.52 -5.09 -0.27
N HIS A 45 7.37 -4.08 -0.51
CA HIS A 45 6.99 -2.68 -0.27
C HIS A 45 6.32 -2.06 -1.50
N VAL A 46 5.26 -1.29 -1.26
CA VAL A 46 4.37 -0.78 -2.31
C VAL A 46 4.66 0.68 -2.63
N LEU A 47 4.67 1.02 -3.92
CA LEU A 47 4.87 2.36 -4.46
C LEU A 47 3.77 2.66 -5.51
N CYS A 48 3.28 3.89 -5.56
CA CYS A 48 2.45 4.36 -6.68
C CYS A 48 3.29 4.57 -7.94
N VAL A 49 2.62 4.68 -9.10
CA VAL A 49 3.27 4.87 -10.41
C VAL A 49 4.20 6.08 -10.46
N ASP A 50 3.81 7.21 -9.88
CA ASP A 50 4.59 8.45 -9.92
C ASP A 50 5.87 8.32 -9.12
N CYS A 51 5.77 7.88 -7.87
CA CYS A 51 6.93 7.65 -7.02
C CYS A 51 7.86 6.56 -7.58
N LYS A 52 7.29 5.52 -8.22
CA LYS A 52 8.07 4.52 -8.95
C LYS A 52 8.88 5.14 -10.09
N ILE A 53 8.29 6.03 -10.89
CA ILE A 53 8.98 6.67 -12.03
C ILE A 53 10.07 7.60 -11.54
N ILE A 54 9.79 8.43 -10.53
CA ILE A 54 10.76 9.38 -9.97
C ILE A 54 11.94 8.64 -9.33
N TYR A 55 11.68 7.63 -8.50
CA TYR A 55 12.73 6.93 -7.77
C TYR A 55 13.54 5.96 -8.65
N PHE A 56 12.88 5.32 -9.62
CA PHE A 56 13.51 4.46 -10.63
C PHE A 56 13.31 5.07 -12.03
N PRO A 57 14.09 6.10 -12.43
CA PRO A 57 13.87 6.83 -13.68
C PRO A 57 14.06 5.94 -14.91
N ASN A 58 15.09 5.10 -14.94
CA ASN A 58 15.49 4.36 -16.13
C ASN A 58 15.09 2.88 -16.05
N LYS A 59 14.87 2.21 -17.20
CA LYS A 59 14.50 0.78 -17.28
C LYS A 59 15.46 -0.14 -16.50
N HIS A 60 16.74 0.21 -16.51
CA HIS A 60 17.82 -0.54 -15.86
C HIS A 60 18.16 -0.03 -14.45
N SER A 61 17.41 0.94 -13.91
CA SER A 61 17.66 1.48 -12.57
C SER A 61 17.63 0.36 -11.52
N LYS A 62 18.69 0.30 -10.72
CA LYS A 62 18.85 -0.57 -9.56
C LYS A 62 19.14 0.35 -8.36
N LYS A 63 18.23 0.38 -7.39
CA LYS A 63 18.30 1.27 -6.22
C LYS A 63 17.91 0.49 -4.96
N PRO A 64 18.38 0.88 -3.77
CA PRO A 64 17.86 0.34 -2.52
C PRO A 64 16.36 0.64 -2.40
N CYS A 65 15.58 -0.29 -1.85
CA CYS A 65 14.21 -0.03 -1.47
C CYS A 65 14.18 1.11 -0.44
N PRO A 66 13.30 2.12 -0.57
CA PRO A 66 13.22 3.24 0.39
C PRO A 66 12.87 2.78 1.81
N MET A 67 12.24 1.61 1.98
CA MET A 67 11.77 1.12 3.27
C MET A 67 12.76 0.18 3.97
N CYS A 68 13.26 -0.83 3.25
CA CYS A 68 14.10 -1.89 3.85
C CYS A 68 15.52 -1.95 3.28
N ARG A 69 15.88 -1.05 2.36
CA ARG A 69 17.20 -0.97 1.68
C ARG A 69 17.62 -2.19 0.87
N THR A 70 16.81 -3.26 0.81
CA THR A 70 17.01 -4.36 -0.14
C THR A 70 17.14 -3.81 -1.55
N THR A 71 18.12 -4.27 -2.32
CA THR A 71 18.34 -3.71 -3.65
C THR A 71 17.29 -4.20 -4.65
N VAL A 72 16.57 -3.27 -5.27
CA VAL A 72 15.47 -3.52 -6.21
C VAL A 72 15.84 -3.03 -7.61
N LYS A 73 15.51 -3.82 -8.63
CA LYS A 73 15.61 -3.40 -10.04
C LYS A 73 14.24 -2.89 -10.51
N LYS A 74 14.19 -1.82 -11.31
CA LYS A 74 12.92 -1.28 -11.85
C LYS A 74 12.08 -2.35 -12.54
N SER A 75 12.73 -3.20 -13.33
CA SER A 75 12.10 -4.31 -14.07
C SER A 75 11.52 -5.41 -13.18
N SER A 76 11.84 -5.43 -11.88
CA SER A 76 11.32 -6.39 -10.91
C SER A 76 10.10 -5.89 -10.12
N LEU A 77 9.67 -4.65 -10.35
CA LEU A 77 8.42 -4.15 -9.75
C LEU A 77 7.23 -4.76 -10.48
N THR A 78 6.29 -5.30 -9.72
CA THR A 78 5.09 -5.97 -10.23
C THR A 78 3.89 -5.07 -10.02
N ARG A 79 3.05 -4.89 -11.05
CA ARG A 79 1.80 -4.12 -10.92
C ARG A 79 0.82 -4.90 -10.04
N LEU A 80 0.20 -4.20 -9.09
CA LEU A 80 -0.86 -4.76 -8.26
C LEU A 80 -2.20 -4.57 -8.97
N HIS A 81 -3.00 -5.63 -8.97
CA HIS A 81 -4.39 -5.63 -9.44
C HIS A 81 -5.28 -5.68 -8.20
N LEU A 82 -5.72 -4.51 -7.74
CA LEU A 82 -6.53 -4.36 -6.54
C LEU A 82 -8.01 -4.31 -6.95
N ASN A 83 -8.84 -5.18 -6.36
CA ASN A 83 -10.29 -5.06 -6.44
C ASN A 83 -10.72 -4.09 -5.33
N ILE A 84 -10.75 -2.81 -5.68
CA ILE A 84 -11.21 -1.75 -4.78
C ILE A 84 -12.72 -1.61 -5.04
N CYS A 85 -13.53 -2.06 -4.09
CA CYS A 85 -15.00 -2.03 -4.10
C CYS A 85 -15.53 -1.27 -2.88
#